data_AF-F0G5W7-F1
#
_entry.id   AF-F0G5W7-F1
#
_cell.length_a   1.000
_cell.length_b   1.000
_cell.length_c   1.000
_cell.angle_alpha   90.00
_cell.angle_beta   90.00
_cell.angle_gamma   90.00
#
_symmetry.space_group_name_H-M   'P 1'
#
loop_
_entity.id
_entity.type
_entity.pdbx_description
1 polymer ?
#
loop_
_entity_poly.entity_id
_entity_poly.type
_entity_poly.pdbx_seq_one_letter_code
_entity_poly.pdbx_strand_id
1 'polypeptide(L)'
;PFFWLLDSKVPALIWIAFLLGNAICHGAMIGTQPSLMGELFSTEVRYSGMALGHEIASVFAGGLSPMIATALLAHYRAAWPVALLLVGLSLVTVITLLFTRETAVRKTR
;
A
#
# COMPACT_ATOMS: atom_id res chain seq x y z
N PRO A 1 -7.61 5.00 12.89
CA PRO A 1 -6.89 5.23 14.17
C PRO A 1 -5.53 5.94 14.02
N PHE A 2 -4.78 5.72 12.93
CA PHE A 2 -3.45 6.35 12.73
C PHE A 2 -3.48 7.89 12.82
N PHE A 3 -4.39 8.56 12.08
CA PHE A 3 -4.51 10.02 12.13
C PHE A 3 -4.95 10.57 13.49
N TRP A 4 -5.75 9.84 14.27
CA TRP A 4 -6.11 10.26 15.63
C TRP A 4 -4.93 10.17 16.59
N LEU A 5 -4.08 9.16 16.45
CA LEU A 5 -2.86 9.05 17.25
C LEU A 5 -1.88 10.19 16.92
N LEU A 6 -1.82 10.61 15.64
CA LEU A 6 -1.06 11.79 15.23
C LEU A 6 -1.63 13.08 15.82
N ASP A 7 -2.95 13.26 15.77
CA ASP A 7 -3.62 14.46 16.27
C ASP A 7 -3.54 14.62 17.80
N SER A 8 -3.28 13.53 18.53
CA SER A 8 -3.09 13.54 19.99
C SER A 8 -1.93 14.43 20.45
N LYS A 9 -0.95 14.72 19.58
CA LYS A 9 0.29 15.47 19.87
C LYS A 9 1.13 14.88 21.01
N VAL A 10 0.84 13.66 21.44
CA VAL A 10 1.64 12.93 22.44
C VAL A 10 2.73 12.15 21.70
N PRO A 11 4.03 12.45 21.91
CA PRO A 11 5.11 11.83 21.14
C PRO A 11 5.09 10.30 21.20
N ALA A 12 4.81 9.71 22.36
CA ALA A 12 4.73 8.26 22.53
C ALA A 12 3.64 7.60 21.66
N LEU A 13 2.46 8.23 21.55
CA LEU A 13 1.36 7.72 20.72
C LEU A 13 1.69 7.83 19.22
N ILE A 14 2.38 8.89 18.83
CA ILE A 14 2.89 9.07 17.46
C ILE A 14 3.89 7.96 17.11
N TRP A 15 4.84 7.68 18.01
CA TRP A 15 5.80 6.59 17.82
C TRP A 15 5.11 5.23 17.65
N ILE A 16 4.12 4.93 18.49
CA ILE A 16 3.32 3.70 18.36
C ILE A 16 2.61 3.65 17.00
N ALA A 17 2.02 4.77 16.55
CA ALA A 17 1.35 4.83 15.26
C ALA A 17 2.30 4.49 14.09
N PHE A 18 3.50 5.06 14.09
CA PHE A 18 4.52 4.76 13.08
C PHE A 18 5.10 3.36 13.20
N LEU A 19 5.29 2.84 14.41
CA LEU A 19 5.77 1.47 14.62
C LEU A 19 4.78 0.47 14.01
N LEU A 20 3.50 0.60 14.35
CA LEU A 20 2.46 -0.30 13.83
C LEU A 20 2.26 -0.12 12.32
N GLY A 21 2.12 1.13 11.85
CA GLY A 21 1.83 1.43 10.45
C GLY A 21 3.02 1.13 9.52
N ASN A 22 4.21 1.62 9.87
CA ASN A 22 5.37 1.54 8.99
C ASN A 22 6.21 0.29 9.24
N ALA A 23 6.61 0.02 10.49
CA ALA A 23 7.51 -1.10 10.75
C ALA A 23 6.81 -2.45 10.58
N ILE A 24 5.58 -2.59 11.10
CA ILE A 24 4.86 -3.87 11.05
C ILE A 24 4.09 -3.99 9.73
N CYS A 25 3.10 -3.14 9.48
CA CYS A 25 2.22 -3.32 8.31
C CYS A 25 2.96 -3.11 6.98
N HIS A 26 3.64 -1.96 6.83
CA HIS A 26 4.39 -1.69 5.59
C HIS A 26 5.60 -2.61 5.45
N GLY A 27 6.31 -2.91 6.54
CA GLY A 27 7.41 -3.89 6.53
C GLY A 27 6.97 -5.29 6.05
N ALA A 28 5.84 -5.80 6.55
CA ALA A 28 5.29 -7.08 6.09
C ALA A 28 4.90 -7.03 4.60
N MET A 29 4.26 -5.94 4.16
CA MET A 29 3.88 -5.74 2.77
C MET A 29 5.11 -5.76 1.84
N ILE A 30 6.11 -4.92 2.12
CA ILE A 30 7.34 -4.85 1.32
C ILE A 30 8.13 -6.17 1.38
N GLY A 31 8.14 -6.85 2.53
CA GLY A 31 8.84 -8.13 2.68
C GLY A 31 8.27 -9.25 1.79
N THR A 32 6.95 -9.29 1.60
CA THR A 32 6.29 -10.29 0.74
C THR A 32 6.28 -9.93 -0.75
N GLN A 33 6.52 -8.67 -1.09
CA GLN A 33 6.38 -8.18 -2.46
C GLN A 33 7.36 -8.86 -3.46
N PRO A 34 8.66 -9.06 -3.15
CA PRO A 34 9.59 -9.70 -4.09
C PRO A 34 9.23 -11.16 -4.42
N SER A 35 8.79 -11.94 -3.44
CA SER A 35 8.42 -13.35 -3.67
C SER A 35 7.18 -13.44 -4.55
N LEU A 36 6.14 -12.66 -4.23
CA LEU A 36 4.90 -12.62 -5.00
C LEU A 36 5.15 -12.21 -6.46
N MET A 37 5.92 -11.14 -6.68
CA MET A 37 6.20 -10.65 -8.04
C MET A 37 7.11 -11.60 -8.82
N GLY A 38 8.02 -12.31 -8.16
CA GLY A 38 8.86 -13.33 -8.79
C GLY A 38 8.05 -14.51 -9.33
N GLU A 39 6.92 -14.82 -8.72
CA GLU A 39 6.04 -15.94 -9.08
C GLU A 39 4.97 -15.55 -10.11
N LEU A 40 4.52 -14.29 -10.10
CA LEU A 40 3.52 -13.75 -11.04
C LEU A 40 3.99 -13.70 -12.50
N PHE A 41 5.29 -13.50 -12.73
CA PHE A 41 5.85 -13.32 -14.07
C PHE A 41 6.85 -14.43 -14.42
N SER A 42 6.75 -14.96 -15.65
CA SER A 42 7.76 -15.89 -16.19
C SER A 42 9.12 -15.20 -16.32
N THR A 43 10.19 -16.00 -16.28
CA THR A 43 11.58 -15.52 -16.26
C THR A 43 11.92 -14.58 -17.41
N GLU A 44 11.32 -14.77 -18.59
CA GLU A 44 11.58 -13.99 -19.80
C GLU A 44 11.05 -12.55 -19.72
N VAL A 45 9.95 -12.32 -19.00
CA VAL A 45 9.27 -11.00 -18.93
C VAL A 45 9.22 -10.44 -17.51
N ARG A 46 9.86 -11.08 -16.53
CA ARG A 46 9.78 -10.69 -15.12
C ARG A 46 10.22 -9.25 -14.88
N TYR A 47 11.37 -8.87 -15.42
CA TYR A 47 11.91 -7.53 -15.19
C TYR A 47 11.05 -6.44 -15.84
N SER A 48 10.67 -6.63 -17.11
CA SER A 48 9.82 -5.67 -17.84
C SER A 48 8.40 -5.61 -17.27
N GLY A 49 7.81 -6.75 -16.90
CA GLY A 49 6.50 -6.83 -16.27
C GLY A 49 6.47 -6.11 -14.91
N MET A 50 7.46 -6.35 -14.05
CA MET A 50 7.58 -5.64 -12.77
C MET A 50 7.78 -4.13 -12.97
N ALA A 51 8.67 -3.73 -13.88
CA ALA A 51 8.92 -2.32 -14.16
C ALA A 51 7.66 -1.61 -14.70
N LEU A 52 6.94 -2.21 -15.66
CA LEU A 52 5.69 -1.66 -16.18
C LEU A 52 4.63 -1.53 -15.08
N GLY A 53 4.47 -2.55 -14.23
CA GLY A 53 3.56 -2.50 -13.10
C GLY A 53 3.93 -1.39 -12.10
N HIS A 54 5.22 -1.23 -11.83
CA HIS A 54 5.73 -0.17 -10.97
C HIS A 54 5.45 1.23 -11.52
N GLU A 55 5.72 1.47 -12.81
CA GLU A 55 5.49 2.78 -13.41
C GLU A 55 4.01 3.15 -13.47
N ILE A 56 3.15 2.19 -13.82
CA ILE A 56 1.70 2.41 -13.77
C ILE A 56 1.27 2.74 -12.34
N ALA A 57 1.71 1.94 -11.35
CA ALA A 57 1.40 2.20 -9.95
C ALA A 57 1.94 3.55 -9.47
N SER A 58 3.14 3.94 -9.91
CA SER A 58 3.81 5.21 -9.58
C SER A 58 3.00 6.42 -10.05
N VAL A 59 2.39 6.38 -11.22
CA VAL A 59 1.51 7.48 -11.70
C VAL A 59 0.34 7.71 -10.75
N PHE A 60 -0.32 6.64 -10.31
CA PHE A 60 -1.48 6.73 -9.41
C PHE A 60 -1.10 7.02 -7.96
N ALA A 61 -0.04 6.38 -7.46
CA ALA A 61 0.39 6.49 -6.07
C ALA A 61 1.24 7.74 -5.82
N GLY A 62 2.14 8.08 -6.75
CA GLY A 62 3.13 9.14 -6.59
C GLY A 62 2.57 10.56 -6.73
N GLY A 63 1.59 10.77 -7.62
CA GLY A 63 1.01 12.10 -7.86
C GLY A 63 -0.47 12.20 -7.52
N LEU A 64 -1.29 11.31 -8.08
CA LEU A 64 -2.75 11.46 -8.00
C LEU A 64 -3.27 11.29 -6.57
N SER A 65 -2.79 10.28 -5.85
CA SER A 65 -3.20 10.01 -4.47
C SER A 65 -2.92 11.18 -3.51
N PRO A 66 -1.70 11.75 -3.44
CA PRO A 66 -1.44 12.91 -2.59
C PRO A 66 -2.19 14.18 -3.07
N MET A 67 -2.41 14.36 -4.37
CA MET A 67 -3.24 15.47 -4.87
C MET A 67 -4.69 15.38 -4.36
N ILE A 68 -5.32 14.20 -4.46
CA ILE A 68 -6.68 13.98 -3.96
C ILE A 68 -6.72 14.13 -2.43
N ALA A 69 -5.75 13.55 -1.72
CA ALA A 69 -5.66 13.67 -0.27
C ALA A 69 -5.55 15.13 0.19
N THR A 70 -4.74 15.93 -0.51
CA THR A 70 -4.58 17.36 -0.24
C THR A 70 -5.88 18.13 -0.54
N ALA A 71 -6.54 17.83 -1.65
CA ALA A 71 -7.83 18.45 -2.00
C ALA A 71 -8.92 18.13 -0.97
N LEU A 72 -9.00 16.88 -0.51
CA LEU A 72 -9.91 16.46 0.55
C LEU A 72 -9.60 17.17 1.87
N LEU A 73 -8.33 17.27 2.24
CA LEU A 73 -7.91 17.97 3.44
C LEU A 73 -8.23 19.46 3.38
N ALA A 74 -8.05 20.10 2.22
CA ALA A 74 -8.37 21.51 2.00
C ALA A 74 -9.88 21.79 2.12
N HIS A 75 -10.72 20.90 1.60
CA HIS A 75 -12.18 21.07 1.63
C HIS A 75 -12.78 20.78 3.00
N TYR A 76 -12.46 19.64 3.60
CA TYR A 76 -13.07 19.17 4.84
C TYR A 76 -12.34 19.64 6.10
N ARG A 77 -11.11 20.13 5.97
CA ARG A 77 -10.24 20.58 7.08
C ARG A 77 -10.07 19.53 8.19
N ALA A 78 -10.18 18.25 7.84
CA ALA A 78 -10.08 17.12 8.75
C ALA A 78 -9.37 15.96 8.07
N ALA A 79 -8.74 15.08 8.86
CA ALA A 79 -7.94 13.96 8.34
C ALA A 79 -8.77 12.69 8.03
N TRP A 80 -10.02 12.62 8.51
CA TRP A 80 -10.87 11.43 8.31
C TRP A 80 -11.22 11.13 6.84
N PRO A 81 -11.38 12.10 5.91
CA PRO A 81 -11.62 11.79 4.50
C PRO A 81 -10.40 11.17 3.83
N VAL A 82 -9.18 11.58 4.24
CA VAL A 82 -7.94 10.95 3.78
C VAL A 82 -7.85 9.51 4.28
N ALA A 83 -8.29 9.25 5.52
CA ALA A 83 -8.39 7.89 6.03
C ALA A 83 -9.34 7.02 5.18
N LEU A 84 -10.49 7.56 4.74
CA LEU A 84 -11.41 6.84 3.85
C LEU A 84 -10.82 6.59 2.47
N LEU A 85 -10.07 7.54 1.91
CA LEU A 85 -9.33 7.33 0.66
C LEU A 85 -8.38 6.14 0.79
N LEU A 86 -7.59 6.08 1.88
CA LEU A 86 -6.67 4.97 2.13
C LEU A 86 -7.38 3.64 2.33
N VAL A 87 -8.54 3.62 2.99
CA VAL A 87 -9.39 2.42 3.11
C VAL A 87 -9.92 1.99 1.74
N GLY A 88 -10.33 2.92 0.88
CA GLY A 88 -10.73 2.62 -0.48
C GLY A 88 -9.59 1.97 -1.29
N LEU A 89 -8.39 2.54 -1.20
CA LEU A 89 -7.20 1.97 -1.87
C LEU A 89 -6.83 0.59 -1.31
N SER A 90 -6.93 0.37 0.00
CA SER A 90 -6.63 -0.94 0.59
C SER A 90 -7.65 -1.99 0.17
N LEU A 91 -8.93 -1.63 0.01
CA LEU A 91 -9.95 -2.54 -0.54
C LEU A 91 -9.62 -2.94 -1.97
N VAL A 92 -9.17 -2.00 -2.81
CA VAL A 92 -8.71 -2.32 -4.17
C VAL A 92 -7.55 -3.32 -4.14
N THR A 93 -6.59 -3.13 -3.23
CA THR A 93 -5.48 -4.10 -3.04
C THR A 93 -6.00 -5.48 -2.63
N VAL A 94 -6.88 -5.55 -1.62
CA VAL A 94 -7.45 -6.82 -1.14
C VAL A 94 -8.21 -7.52 -2.27
N ILE A 95 -9.04 -6.81 -3.02
CA ILE A 95 -9.77 -7.36 -4.16
C ILE A 95 -8.78 -7.90 -5.20
N THR A 96 -7.73 -7.14 -5.53
CA THR A 96 -6.70 -7.57 -6.48
C THR A 96 -5.99 -8.85 -6.03
N LEU A 97 -5.67 -8.95 -4.73
CA LEU A 97 -5.06 -10.15 -4.15
C LEU A 97 -6.00 -11.36 -4.22
N LEU A 98 -7.30 -11.18 -4.02
CA LEU A 98 -8.29 -12.26 -4.15
C LEU A 98 -8.36 -12.83 -5.58
N PHE A 99 -8.14 -11.99 -6.59
CA PHE A 99 -8.07 -12.42 -7.99
C PHE A 99 -6.68 -12.94 -8.41
N THR A 100 -5.66 -12.68 -7.59
CA THR A 100 -4.30 -13.18 -7.83
C THR A 100 -4.26 -14.66 -7.50
N ARG A 101 -3.74 -15.49 -8.41
CA ARG A 101 -3.64 -16.93 -8.17
C ARG A 101 -2.68 -17.21 -7.02
N GLU A 102 -3.09 -18.05 -6.08
CA GLU A 102 -2.24 -18.56 -5.00
C GLU A 102 -1.03 -19.29 -5.58
N THR A 103 0.17 -18.78 -5.30
CA THR A 103 1.43 -19.28 -5.86
C THR A 103 2.21 -20.19 -4.89
N ALA A 104 1.76 -20.35 -3.63
CA ALA A 104 2.43 -21.16 -2.61
C ALA A 104 2.52 -22.68 -2.88
N VAL A 105 1.98 -23.20 -4.00
CA VAL A 105 2.13 -24.62 -4.36
C VAL A 105 2.55 -24.80 -5.81
N ARG A 106 3.80 -24.48 -6.11
CA ARG A 106 4.55 -25.25 -7.13
C ARG A 106 5.70 -25.96 -6.43
N LYS A 107 5.36 -27.06 -5.76
CA LYS A 107 6.31 -28.09 -5.37
C LYS A 107 7.12 -28.44 -6.63
N THR A 108 8.37 -28.03 -6.64
CA THR A 108 9.36 -28.43 -7.62
C THR A 108 9.32 -29.95 -7.78
N ARG A 109 9.15 -30.39 -9.01
CA ARG A 109 9.48 -31.74 -9.44
C ARG A 109 10.55 -31.63 -10.50
#